data_AF-A0A7C6J7A8-F1
#
_entry.id   AF-A0A7C6J7A8-F1
#
_cell.length_a   1.000
_cell.length_b   1.000
_cell.length_c   1.000
_cell.angle_alpha   90.00
_cell.angle_beta   90.00
_cell.angle_gamma   90.00
#
_symmetry.space_group_name_H-M   'P 1'
#
loop_
_entity.id
_entity.type
_entity.pdbx_description
1 polymer ?
#
loop_
_entity_poly.entity_id
_entity_poly.type
_entity_poly.pdbx_seq_one_letter_code
_entity_poly.pdbx_strand_id
1 'polypeptide(L)'
;MEKNMPWQRECDVLKQTKPTMRKTPDEDLTAWQEKARKKLVKLTGLENYENCEHNFILEYKKSFDDFDEYRFVFQSEPNYTVPCHLCVPHIENPPLMICLQGHSTGMHVSLGRLKDGDDLDDIEGERDFMPHSVKRGYAALVLEQRCFGERGGTPRPNCHQASMVALLTGRTTIAARVWDIMTAIDVVAEQFFGYC
;
A
#
# COMPACT_ATOMS: atom_id res chain seq x y z
N MET A 1 43.69 -12.76 -11.56
CA MET A 1 42.62 -12.84 -10.54
C MET A 1 41.38 -12.18 -11.11
N GLU A 2 40.29 -12.92 -11.21
CA GLU A 2 39.00 -12.38 -11.63
C GLU A 2 38.54 -11.38 -10.55
N LYS A 3 38.23 -10.14 -10.94
CA LYS A 3 37.79 -9.11 -9.99
C LYS A 3 36.31 -9.33 -9.69
N ASN A 4 35.98 -9.69 -8.45
CA ASN A 4 34.58 -9.70 -8.02
C ASN A 4 34.01 -8.29 -8.10
N MET A 5 32.90 -8.14 -8.80
CA MET A 5 32.14 -6.90 -8.84
C MET A 5 31.53 -6.64 -7.45
N PRO A 6 31.37 -5.36 -7.03
CA PRO A 6 30.77 -5.03 -5.73
C PRO A 6 29.42 -5.73 -5.49
N TRP A 7 28.56 -5.84 -6.51
CA TRP A 7 27.28 -6.54 -6.38
C TRP A 7 27.43 -8.04 -6.02
N GLN A 8 28.44 -8.71 -6.58
CA GLN A 8 28.69 -10.14 -6.31
C GLN A 8 29.12 -10.34 -4.86
N ARG A 9 29.99 -9.44 -4.38
CA ARG A 9 30.43 -9.42 -2.98
C ARG A 9 29.24 -9.28 -2.03
N GLU A 10 28.33 -8.35 -2.30
CA GLU A 10 27.12 -8.16 -1.48
C GLU A 10 26.18 -9.36 -1.51
N CYS A 11 25.99 -9.99 -2.67
CA CYS A 11 25.23 -11.24 -2.77
C CYS A 11 25.84 -12.36 -1.91
N ASP A 12 27.16 -12.44 -1.83
CA ASP A 12 27.84 -13.44 -1.01
C ASP A 12 27.73 -13.13 0.50
N VAL A 13 27.77 -11.84 0.89
CA VAL A 13 27.41 -11.42 2.27
C VAL A 13 25.98 -11.87 2.60
N LEU A 14 25.03 -11.60 1.70
CA LEU A 14 23.62 -11.89 1.92
C LEU A 14 23.38 -13.39 2.15
N LYS A 15 24.00 -14.26 1.33
CA LYS A 15 23.89 -15.73 1.49
C LYS A 15 24.38 -16.23 2.84
N GLN A 16 25.37 -15.58 3.43
CA GLN A 16 25.96 -15.96 4.72
C GLN A 16 25.23 -15.32 5.91
N THR A 17 24.38 -14.32 5.65
CA THR A 17 23.70 -13.56 6.70
C THR A 17 22.58 -14.38 7.31
N LYS A 18 22.62 -14.57 8.63
CA LYS A 18 21.51 -15.14 9.41
C LYS A 18 20.62 -14.01 9.93
N PRO A 19 19.34 -13.90 9.53
CA PRO A 19 18.46 -12.86 10.02
C PRO A 19 18.30 -12.94 11.54
N THR A 20 18.56 -11.82 12.24
CA THR A 20 18.53 -11.76 13.70
C THR A 20 17.13 -11.97 14.29
N MET A 21 16.08 -11.73 13.50
CA MET A 21 14.68 -11.93 13.89
C MET A 21 14.10 -13.28 13.42
N ARG A 22 14.91 -14.26 13.05
CA ARG A 22 14.42 -15.62 12.76
C ARG A 22 13.89 -16.26 14.06
N LYS A 23 12.62 -16.69 14.08
CA LYS A 23 12.07 -17.46 15.21
C LYS A 23 12.80 -18.79 15.33
N THR A 24 13.23 -19.16 16.54
CA THR A 24 13.77 -20.50 16.82
C THR A 24 12.64 -21.46 17.22
N PRO A 25 12.85 -22.79 17.11
CA PRO A 25 11.86 -23.77 17.52
C PRO A 25 11.40 -23.58 18.98
N ASP A 26 12.34 -23.33 19.89
CA ASP A 26 12.10 -23.24 21.34
C ASP A 26 11.65 -21.86 21.82
N GLU A 27 11.64 -20.85 20.95
CA GLU A 27 11.23 -19.50 21.32
C GLU A 27 9.70 -19.38 21.38
N ASP A 28 9.17 -18.71 22.41
CA ASP A 28 7.75 -18.37 22.51
C ASP A 28 7.29 -17.50 21.33
N LEU A 29 6.13 -17.82 20.76
CA LEU A 29 5.61 -17.14 19.57
C LEU A 29 5.29 -15.67 19.85
N THR A 30 4.62 -15.36 20.96
CA THR A 30 4.19 -14.00 21.29
C THR A 30 5.40 -13.13 21.60
N ALA A 31 6.34 -13.62 22.41
CA ALA A 31 7.59 -12.92 22.68
C ALA A 31 8.39 -12.64 21.40
N TRP A 32 8.44 -13.60 20.47
CA TRP A 32 9.06 -13.40 19.16
C TRP A 32 8.35 -12.33 18.33
N GLN A 33 7.01 -12.38 18.25
CA GLN A 33 6.23 -11.41 17.48
C GLN A 33 6.45 -9.99 18.01
N GLU A 34 6.46 -9.79 19.33
CA GLU A 34 6.68 -8.49 19.95
C GLU A 34 8.07 -7.92 19.62
N LYS A 35 9.14 -8.71 19.81
CA LYS A 35 10.51 -8.25 19.49
C LYS A 35 10.69 -8.00 18.00
N ALA A 36 10.13 -8.86 17.15
CA ALA A 36 10.25 -8.76 15.69
C ALA A 36 9.50 -7.52 15.16
N ARG A 37 8.29 -7.25 15.68
CA ARG A 37 7.52 -6.06 15.34
C ARG A 37 8.27 -4.79 15.72
N LYS A 38 8.79 -4.69 16.96
CA LYS A 38 9.60 -3.55 17.40
C LYS A 38 10.84 -3.35 16.50
N LYS A 39 11.53 -4.43 16.13
CA LYS A 39 12.68 -4.35 15.24
C LYS A 39 12.30 -3.93 13.82
N LEU A 40 11.17 -4.39 13.31
CA LEU A 40 10.67 -4.04 11.98
C LEU A 40 10.35 -2.55 11.89
N VAL A 41 9.58 -2.00 12.85
CA VAL A 41 9.25 -0.57 12.92
C VAL A 41 10.51 0.28 12.87
N LYS A 42 11.53 -0.08 13.67
CA LYS A 42 12.81 0.61 13.71
C LYS A 42 13.61 0.50 12.40
N LEU A 43 13.64 -0.68 11.77
CA LEU A 43 14.41 -0.89 10.54
C LEU A 43 13.79 -0.21 9.32
N THR A 44 12.46 -0.12 9.26
CA THR A 44 11.76 0.55 8.16
C THR A 44 11.63 2.05 8.37
N GLY A 45 11.89 2.54 9.59
CA GLY A 45 11.71 3.93 9.97
C GLY A 45 10.23 4.33 10.09
N LEU A 46 9.32 3.36 10.32
CA LEU A 46 7.89 3.61 10.43
C LEU A 46 7.56 4.56 11.61
N GLU A 47 8.34 4.50 12.68
CA GLU A 47 8.27 5.41 13.83
C GLU A 47 8.62 6.88 13.50
N ASN A 48 9.17 7.16 12.32
CA ASN A 48 9.56 8.51 11.90
C ASN A 48 8.46 9.23 11.09
N TYR A 49 7.30 8.61 10.89
CA TYR A 49 6.14 9.20 10.22
C TYR A 49 5.26 9.95 11.23
N GLU A 50 4.60 11.01 10.77
CA GLU A 50 3.92 11.97 11.64
C GLU A 50 2.40 11.90 11.44
N ASN A 51 1.67 11.80 12.56
CA ASN A 51 0.22 11.95 12.55
C ASN A 51 -0.16 13.38 12.13
N CYS A 52 -1.31 13.51 11.49
CA CYS A 52 -1.88 14.81 11.13
C CYS A 52 -3.42 14.74 11.17
N GLU A 53 -4.07 15.89 11.09
CA GLU A 53 -5.51 15.89 10.77
C GLU A 53 -5.71 15.31 9.38
N HIS A 54 -6.61 14.33 9.26
CA HIS A 54 -6.82 13.61 8.00
C HIS A 54 -7.32 14.51 6.87
N ASN A 55 -7.86 15.70 7.15
CA ASN A 55 -8.32 16.65 6.12
C ASN A 55 -9.13 15.95 5.02
N PHE A 56 -10.07 15.10 5.43
CA PHE A 56 -10.84 14.24 4.55
C PHE A 56 -11.70 15.07 3.59
N ILE A 57 -11.65 14.71 2.29
CA ILE A 57 -12.46 15.34 1.25
C ILE A 57 -13.06 14.23 0.38
N LEU A 58 -14.39 14.13 0.38
CA LEU A 58 -15.12 13.33 -0.60
C LEU A 58 -15.20 14.11 -1.93
N GLU A 59 -14.53 13.61 -2.96
CA GLU A 59 -14.54 14.27 -4.28
C GLU A 59 -15.81 13.93 -5.06
N TYR A 60 -16.24 12.65 -5.02
CA TYR A 60 -17.53 12.24 -5.57
C TYR A 60 -18.06 10.95 -4.96
N LYS A 61 -19.38 10.78 -5.08
CA LYS A 61 -20.09 9.51 -4.95
C LYS A 61 -20.71 9.15 -6.31
N LYS A 62 -20.59 7.90 -6.72
CA LYS A 62 -21.31 7.32 -7.87
C LYS A 62 -22.02 6.05 -7.42
N SER A 63 -23.26 5.87 -7.86
CA SER A 63 -24.01 4.64 -7.62
C SER A 63 -24.05 3.81 -8.90
N PHE A 64 -23.77 2.52 -8.75
CA PHE A 64 -23.90 1.50 -9.79
C PHE A 64 -25.00 0.52 -9.38
N ASP A 65 -25.32 -0.43 -10.25
CA ASP A 65 -26.39 -1.39 -10.01
C ASP A 65 -26.10 -2.32 -8.82
N ASP A 66 -24.82 -2.62 -8.55
CA ASP A 66 -24.37 -3.61 -7.58
C ASP A 66 -23.50 -3.04 -6.43
N PHE A 67 -23.02 -1.80 -6.55
CA PHE A 67 -22.23 -1.13 -5.52
C PHE A 67 -22.29 0.40 -5.61
N ASP A 68 -21.91 1.07 -4.53
CA ASP A 68 -21.61 2.50 -4.52
C ASP A 68 -20.09 2.72 -4.53
N GLU A 69 -19.61 3.67 -5.33
CA GLU A 69 -18.22 4.13 -5.33
C GLU A 69 -18.09 5.51 -4.67
N TYR A 70 -17.17 5.60 -3.73
CA TYR A 70 -16.77 6.84 -3.06
C TYR A 70 -15.33 7.15 -3.40
N ARG A 71 -15.11 8.22 -4.15
CA ARG A 71 -13.79 8.78 -4.41
C ARG A 71 -13.49 9.83 -3.37
N PHE A 72 -12.38 9.69 -2.67
CA PHE A 72 -11.97 10.64 -1.66
C PHE A 72 -10.46 10.79 -1.59
N VAL A 73 -10.03 11.85 -0.92
CA VAL A 73 -8.64 12.10 -0.57
C VAL A 73 -8.55 12.41 0.91
N PHE A 74 -7.39 12.13 1.51
CA PHE A 74 -7.07 12.50 2.89
C PHE A 74 -5.57 12.77 3.02
N GLN A 75 -5.13 13.36 4.13
CA GLN A 75 -3.73 13.51 4.48
C GLN A 75 -3.28 12.40 5.42
N SER A 76 -2.25 11.63 5.03
CA SER A 76 -1.61 10.65 5.91
C SER A 76 -0.43 11.22 6.68
N GLU A 77 0.22 12.25 6.13
CA GLU A 77 1.24 13.06 6.80
C GLU A 77 0.94 14.55 6.49
N PRO A 78 1.48 15.49 7.28
CA PRO A 78 1.33 16.91 7.00
C PRO A 78 1.72 17.25 5.56
N ASN A 79 0.78 17.83 4.81
CA ASN A 79 0.95 18.23 3.40
C ASN A 79 1.15 17.07 2.41
N TYR A 80 0.78 15.82 2.78
CA TYR A 80 0.81 14.69 1.86
C TYR A 80 -0.58 14.07 1.68
N THR A 81 -1.13 14.18 0.47
CA THR A 81 -2.48 13.71 0.14
C THR A 81 -2.47 12.33 -0.50
N VAL A 82 -3.25 11.41 0.07
CA VAL A 82 -3.50 10.04 -0.42
C VAL A 82 -4.85 9.96 -1.13
N PRO A 83 -4.87 9.63 -2.43
CA PRO A 83 -6.10 9.39 -3.17
C PRO A 83 -6.62 7.96 -3.03
N CYS A 84 -7.91 7.83 -2.75
CA CYS A 84 -8.58 6.55 -2.52
C CYS A 84 -9.91 6.42 -3.30
N HIS A 85 -10.33 5.18 -3.48
CA HIS A 85 -11.70 4.78 -3.83
C HIS A 85 -12.17 3.73 -2.83
N LEU A 86 -13.38 3.89 -2.31
CA LEU A 86 -14.08 2.85 -1.58
C LEU A 86 -15.28 2.40 -2.41
N CYS A 87 -15.31 1.12 -2.82
CA CYS A 87 -16.44 0.52 -3.52
C CYS A 87 -17.19 -0.39 -2.54
N VAL A 88 -18.43 -0.05 -2.22
CA VAL A 88 -19.25 -0.74 -1.21
C VAL A 88 -20.39 -1.48 -1.91
N PRO A 89 -20.41 -2.82 -1.93
CA PRO A 89 -21.53 -3.58 -2.48
C PRO A 89 -22.82 -3.26 -1.71
N HIS A 90 -23.99 -3.41 -2.35
CA HIS A 90 -25.29 -3.22 -1.68
C HIS A 90 -25.65 -4.41 -0.77
N ILE A 91 -24.79 -4.66 0.21
CA ILE A 91 -24.89 -5.71 1.23
C ILE A 91 -24.69 -5.02 2.59
N GLU A 92 -25.33 -5.54 3.63
CA GLU A 92 -25.17 -5.02 4.99
C GLU A 92 -23.79 -5.40 5.57
N ASN A 93 -23.05 -4.41 6.10
CA ASN A 93 -21.76 -4.56 6.78
C ASN A 93 -20.75 -5.50 6.08
N PRO A 94 -20.42 -5.25 4.80
CA PRO A 94 -19.50 -6.09 4.05
C PRO A 94 -18.07 -6.00 4.62
N PRO A 95 -17.35 -7.13 4.75
CA PRO A 95 -15.94 -7.09 5.15
C PRO A 95 -15.12 -6.24 4.17
N LEU A 96 -14.13 -5.51 4.70
CA LEU A 96 -13.25 -4.66 3.90
C LEU A 96 -12.06 -5.43 3.32
N MET A 97 -11.87 -5.33 2.01
CA MET A 97 -10.69 -5.78 1.29
C MET A 97 -9.85 -4.57 0.88
N ILE A 98 -8.56 -4.57 1.25
CA ILE A 98 -7.60 -3.52 0.84
C ILE A 98 -6.93 -3.96 -0.46
N CYS A 99 -7.28 -3.29 -1.55
CA CYS A 99 -6.85 -3.61 -2.90
C CYS A 99 -5.62 -2.77 -3.28
N LEU A 100 -4.44 -3.38 -3.20
CA LEU A 100 -3.15 -2.74 -3.51
C LEU A 100 -2.56 -3.28 -4.81
N GLN A 101 -2.30 -2.38 -5.74
CA GLN A 101 -1.58 -2.61 -6.98
C GLN A 101 -0.11 -2.99 -6.75
N GLY A 102 0.42 -3.84 -7.61
CA GLY A 102 1.86 -4.13 -7.68
C GLY A 102 2.65 -2.97 -8.30
N HIS A 103 3.85 -3.25 -8.80
CA HIS A 103 4.63 -2.28 -9.58
C HIS A 103 3.94 -2.02 -10.93
N SER A 104 3.07 -1.01 -10.97
CA SER A 104 2.15 -0.73 -12.09
C SER A 104 1.91 0.76 -12.27
N THR A 105 1.28 1.13 -13.37
CA THR A 105 0.97 2.51 -13.76
C THR A 105 0.03 3.24 -12.79
N GLY A 106 -0.62 2.54 -11.84
CA GLY A 106 -1.40 3.16 -10.77
C GLY A 106 -2.52 2.27 -10.25
N MET A 107 -3.31 2.82 -9.31
CA MET A 107 -4.43 2.12 -8.69
C MET A 107 -5.57 1.77 -9.67
N HIS A 108 -5.59 2.38 -10.86
CA HIS A 108 -6.57 2.08 -11.90
C HIS A 108 -6.54 0.60 -12.30
N VAL A 109 -5.38 -0.05 -12.20
CA VAL A 109 -5.25 -1.51 -12.40
C VAL A 109 -6.11 -2.27 -11.40
N SER A 110 -5.99 -1.95 -10.10
CA SER A 110 -6.82 -2.58 -9.07
C SER A 110 -8.30 -2.24 -9.21
N LEU A 111 -8.64 -1.08 -9.79
CA LEU A 111 -10.01 -0.71 -10.14
C LEU A 111 -10.54 -1.42 -11.40
N GLY A 112 -9.72 -2.15 -12.14
CA GLY A 112 -10.08 -2.74 -13.44
C GLY A 112 -10.38 -1.70 -14.52
N ARG A 113 -9.73 -0.53 -14.45
CA ARG A 113 -9.94 0.60 -15.37
C ARG A 113 -8.78 0.72 -16.34
N LEU A 114 -9.07 0.75 -17.63
CA LEU A 114 -8.07 1.03 -18.66
C LEU A 114 -7.71 2.51 -18.63
N LYS A 115 -6.42 2.83 -18.55
CA LYS A 115 -5.88 4.19 -18.65
C LYS A 115 -5.04 4.35 -19.91
N ASP A 116 -4.22 3.34 -20.24
CA ASP A 116 -3.33 3.26 -21.41
C ASP A 116 -3.30 1.84 -22.02
N GLY A 117 -2.86 1.70 -23.27
CA GLY A 117 -2.84 0.41 -23.99
C GLY A 117 -1.97 -0.69 -23.39
N ASP A 118 -0.99 -0.32 -22.54
CA ASP A 118 -0.13 -1.26 -21.79
C ASP A 118 -0.85 -1.86 -20.56
N ASP A 119 -2.02 -1.34 -20.15
CA ASP A 119 -2.75 -1.83 -18.97
C ASP A 119 -3.52 -3.13 -19.24
N LEU A 120 -3.68 -3.53 -20.52
CA LEU A 120 -4.42 -4.72 -20.90
C LEU A 120 -3.78 -5.99 -20.31
N ASP A 121 -2.46 -6.15 -20.42
CA ASP A 121 -1.75 -7.31 -19.88
C ASP A 121 -1.86 -7.40 -18.34
N ASP A 122 -1.92 -6.26 -17.66
CA ASP A 122 -2.04 -6.19 -16.21
C ASP A 122 -3.46 -6.50 -15.74
N ILE A 123 -4.49 -6.04 -16.45
CA ILE A 123 -5.91 -6.30 -16.14
C ILE A 123 -6.31 -7.73 -16.53
N GLU A 124 -5.86 -8.22 -17.69
CA GLU A 124 -6.07 -9.62 -18.11
C GLU A 124 -5.38 -10.62 -17.17
N GLY A 125 -4.37 -10.18 -16.42
CA GLY A 125 -3.69 -10.96 -15.39
C GLY A 125 -4.40 -11.06 -14.04
N GLU A 126 -5.72 -10.80 -13.96
CA GLU A 126 -6.55 -10.84 -12.73
C GLU A 126 -6.06 -9.89 -11.61
N ARG A 127 -5.49 -8.73 -11.97
CA ARG A 127 -5.01 -7.72 -11.00
C ARG A 127 -6.06 -6.65 -10.68
N ASP A 128 -7.25 -6.76 -11.24
CA ASP A 128 -8.44 -5.98 -10.95
C ASP A 128 -9.11 -6.46 -9.66
N PHE A 129 -8.43 -6.23 -8.54
CA PHE A 129 -8.88 -6.71 -7.23
C PHE A 129 -10.23 -6.14 -6.79
N MET A 130 -10.55 -4.90 -7.15
CA MET A 130 -11.80 -4.25 -6.72
C MET A 130 -13.03 -4.96 -7.31
N PRO A 131 -13.18 -5.15 -8.64
CA PRO A 131 -14.32 -5.88 -9.20
C PRO A 131 -14.48 -7.28 -8.60
N HIS A 132 -13.36 -7.99 -8.40
CA HIS A 132 -13.35 -9.32 -7.80
C HIS A 132 -13.83 -9.33 -6.34
N SER A 133 -13.49 -8.30 -5.57
CA SER A 133 -13.85 -8.14 -4.17
C SER A 133 -15.33 -7.80 -4.02
N VAL A 134 -15.81 -6.79 -4.75
CA VAL A 134 -17.22 -6.36 -4.74
C VAL A 134 -18.15 -7.51 -5.14
N LYS A 135 -17.81 -8.23 -6.23
CA LYS A 135 -18.57 -9.41 -6.68
C LYS A 135 -18.66 -10.53 -5.64
N ARG A 136 -17.72 -10.59 -4.70
CA ARG A 136 -17.67 -11.57 -3.61
C ARG A 136 -18.27 -11.04 -2.30
N GLY A 137 -18.85 -9.85 -2.32
CA GLY A 137 -19.50 -9.22 -1.17
C GLY A 137 -18.55 -8.52 -0.20
N TYR A 138 -17.35 -8.14 -0.66
CA TYR A 138 -16.42 -7.32 0.11
C TYR A 138 -16.55 -5.86 -0.31
N ALA A 139 -16.53 -4.94 0.66
CA ALA A 139 -16.18 -3.56 0.35
C ALA A 139 -14.70 -3.53 -0.08
N ALA A 140 -14.37 -2.72 -1.08
CA ALA A 140 -13.04 -2.66 -1.64
C ALA A 140 -12.45 -1.26 -1.45
N LEU A 141 -11.44 -1.15 -0.59
CA LEU A 141 -10.63 0.05 -0.45
C LEU A 141 -9.45 -0.03 -1.41
N VAL A 142 -9.45 0.84 -2.40
CA VAL A 142 -8.34 1.02 -3.34
C VAL A 142 -7.65 2.35 -3.03
N LEU A 143 -6.33 2.37 -2.96
CA LEU A 143 -5.56 3.60 -2.75
C LEU A 143 -4.34 3.68 -3.65
N GLU A 144 -3.97 4.90 -4.02
CA GLU A 144 -2.75 5.13 -4.78
C GLU A 144 -1.53 5.05 -3.85
N GLN A 145 -0.61 4.13 -4.15
CA GLN A 145 0.62 4.03 -3.38
C GLN A 145 1.61 5.12 -3.78
N ARG A 146 2.41 5.60 -2.81
CA ARG A 146 3.47 6.57 -3.07
C ARG A 146 4.35 6.14 -4.25
N CYS A 147 4.66 7.10 -5.12
CA CYS A 147 5.47 6.95 -6.33
C CYS A 147 4.78 6.27 -7.53
N PHE A 148 3.49 5.95 -7.45
CA PHE A 148 2.71 5.36 -8.56
C PHE A 148 1.52 6.23 -8.95
N GLY A 149 1.03 6.03 -10.17
CA GLY A 149 -0.16 6.68 -10.73
C GLY A 149 -0.28 8.15 -10.39
N GLU A 150 -1.37 8.52 -9.72
CA GLU A 150 -1.64 9.92 -9.35
C GLU A 150 -0.55 10.53 -8.45
N ARG A 151 0.23 9.70 -7.75
CA ARG A 151 1.32 10.07 -6.83
C ARG A 151 2.71 9.73 -7.37
N GLY A 152 2.84 9.42 -8.66
CA GLY A 152 4.10 9.05 -9.31
C GLY A 152 4.86 10.21 -9.94
N GLY A 153 4.15 11.23 -10.42
CA GLY A 153 4.77 12.35 -11.17
C GLY A 153 5.28 11.98 -12.56
N THR A 154 5.21 10.70 -12.95
CA THR A 154 5.57 10.16 -14.26
C THR A 154 4.51 9.13 -14.72
N PRO A 155 4.36 8.87 -16.04
CA PRO A 155 3.40 7.87 -16.53
C PRO A 155 3.67 6.43 -16.07
N ARG A 156 4.93 6.11 -15.77
CA ARG A 156 5.34 4.79 -15.25
C ARG A 156 5.85 4.91 -13.82
N PRO A 157 5.82 3.82 -13.03
CA PRO A 157 6.49 3.73 -11.74
C PRO A 157 7.91 4.29 -11.74
N ASN A 158 8.16 5.29 -10.90
CA ASN A 158 9.51 5.80 -10.68
C ASN A 158 9.77 6.03 -9.20
N CYS A 159 9.91 4.93 -8.46
CA CYS A 159 10.12 4.97 -7.02
C CYS A 159 11.60 5.09 -6.63
N HIS A 160 12.55 5.01 -7.57
CA HIS A 160 13.97 4.90 -7.23
C HIS A 160 14.47 6.13 -6.49
N GLN A 161 14.26 7.33 -7.04
CA GLN A 161 14.72 8.57 -6.41
C GLN A 161 14.07 8.79 -5.04
N ALA A 162 12.74 8.67 -4.96
CA ALA A 162 12.01 8.79 -3.69
C ALA A 162 12.50 7.80 -2.64
N SER A 163 12.79 6.55 -3.05
CA SER A 163 13.33 5.52 -2.15
C SER A 163 14.73 5.85 -1.66
N MET A 164 15.60 6.33 -2.53
CA MET A 164 16.95 6.74 -2.12
C MET A 164 16.91 7.93 -1.16
N VAL A 165 16.03 8.91 -1.39
CA VAL A 165 15.83 10.05 -0.48
C VAL A 165 15.26 9.61 0.87
N ALA A 166 14.29 8.69 0.88
CA ALA A 166 13.75 8.13 2.12
C ALA A 166 14.86 7.47 2.96
N LEU A 167 15.74 6.68 2.35
CA LEU A 167 16.84 6.03 3.05
C LEU A 167 17.80 7.02 3.72
N LEU A 168 18.07 8.17 3.08
CA LEU A 168 18.93 9.22 3.64
C LEU A 168 18.32 9.92 4.87
N THR A 169 17.01 9.82 5.06
CA THR A 169 16.27 10.42 6.18
C THR A 169 15.88 9.40 7.25
N GLY A 170 16.45 8.19 7.20
CA GLY A 170 16.12 7.11 8.14
C GLY A 170 14.70 6.56 7.95
N ARG A 171 14.10 6.79 6.78
CA ARG A 171 12.79 6.28 6.36
C ARG A 171 12.94 5.25 5.25
N THR A 172 11.86 4.57 4.89
CA THR A 172 11.79 3.71 3.71
C THR A 172 10.49 3.95 2.95
N THR A 173 10.50 3.75 1.62
CA THR A 173 9.27 3.83 0.80
C THR A 173 8.24 2.80 1.22
N ILE A 174 8.67 1.63 1.70
CA ILE A 174 7.74 0.61 2.20
C ILE A 174 7.05 1.07 3.48
N ALA A 175 7.77 1.71 4.43
CA ALA A 175 7.13 2.32 5.58
C ALA A 175 6.14 3.42 5.18
N ALA A 176 6.47 4.22 4.17
CA ALA A 176 5.59 5.28 3.67
C ALA A 176 4.24 4.73 3.21
N ARG A 177 4.28 3.64 2.44
CA ARG A 177 3.07 2.97 1.94
C ARG A 177 2.28 2.31 3.05
N VAL A 178 2.96 1.65 3.99
CA VAL A 178 2.31 1.05 5.18
C VAL A 178 1.63 2.12 6.02
N TRP A 179 2.27 3.26 6.21
CA TRP A 179 1.70 4.40 6.93
C TRP A 179 0.42 4.92 6.26
N ASP A 180 0.44 5.10 4.93
CA ASP A 180 -0.73 5.51 4.17
C ASP A 180 -1.88 4.50 4.29
N ILE A 181 -1.58 3.20 4.26
CA ILE A 181 -2.58 2.14 4.42
C ILE A 181 -3.18 2.14 5.83
N MET A 182 -2.34 2.22 6.87
CA MET A 182 -2.80 2.27 8.25
C MET A 182 -3.73 3.46 8.46
N THR A 183 -3.33 4.63 7.98
CA THR A 183 -4.15 5.85 8.10
C THR A 183 -5.43 5.75 7.27
N ALA A 184 -5.40 5.13 6.08
CA ALA A 184 -6.59 4.93 5.27
C ALA A 184 -7.62 4.02 5.96
N ILE A 185 -7.18 3.01 6.72
CA ILE A 185 -8.06 2.15 7.53
C ILE A 185 -8.75 2.99 8.60
N ASP A 186 -8.00 3.85 9.31
CA ASP A 186 -8.55 4.73 10.34
C ASP A 186 -9.57 5.71 9.74
N VAL A 187 -9.26 6.31 8.58
CA VAL A 187 -10.17 7.20 7.83
C VAL A 187 -11.44 6.48 7.41
N VAL A 188 -11.34 5.23 6.92
CA VAL A 188 -12.52 4.45 6.54
C VAL A 188 -13.39 4.16 7.76
N ALA A 189 -12.79 3.74 8.88
CA ALA A 189 -13.50 3.47 10.12
C ALA A 189 -14.19 4.73 10.69
N GLU A 190 -13.61 5.92 10.50
CA GLU A 190 -14.17 7.19 10.97
C GLU A 190 -15.29 7.73 10.04
N GLN A 191 -15.04 7.78 8.73
CA GLN A 191 -15.88 8.51 7.78
C GLN A 191 -16.98 7.65 7.14
N PHE A 192 -16.81 6.33 7.14
CA PHE A 192 -17.72 5.38 6.50
C PHE A 192 -18.32 4.38 7.48
N PHE A 193 -18.31 4.71 8.78
CA PHE A 193 -18.95 3.89 9.80
C PHE A 193 -20.41 3.58 9.45
N GLY A 194 -20.76 2.29 9.37
CA GLY A 194 -22.10 1.82 8.99
C GLY A 194 -22.31 1.59 7.49
N TYR A 195 -21.31 1.84 6.65
CA TYR A 195 -21.29 1.43 5.24
C TYR A 195 -20.54 0.10 5.04
N CYS A 196 -19.56 -0.20 5.89
CA CYS A 196 -18.78 -1.44 5.93
C CYS A 196 -18.28 -1.76 7.34
#